data_AF-A0A958JAZ5-F1
#
_entry.id   AF-A0A958JAZ5-F1
#
_cell.length_a   1.000
_cell.length_b   1.000
_cell.length_c   1.000
_cell.angle_alpha   90.00
_cell.angle_beta   90.00
_cell.angle_gamma   90.00
#
_symmetry.space_group_name_H-M   'P 1'
#
loop_
_entity.id
_entity.type
_entity.pdbx_description
1 polymer ?
#
loop_
_entity_poly.entity_id
_entity_poly.type
_entity_poly.pdbx_seq_one_letter_code
_entity_poly.pdbx_strand_id
1 'polypeptide(L)'
;MPDVIAINEVTVRKGENKEINLNIARLPTQTVIDLPIFVYRAAEDGPTISVTAGLHGDEINGIETIRRMIYNQSIIPHAGTVIAIPVVNVYGFIHTSRK
;
A
#
# COMPACT_ATOMS: atom_id res chain seq x y z
N MET A 1 19.68 2.23 7.08
CA MET A 1 18.27 1.76 7.07
C MET A 1 18.09 0.70 8.14
N PRO A 2 16.92 0.55 8.78
CA PRO A 2 16.69 -0.54 9.74
C PRO A 2 16.75 -1.90 9.04
N ASP A 3 17.14 -2.98 9.70
CA ASP A 3 17.20 -4.31 9.07
C ASP A 3 15.82 -4.87 8.71
N VAL A 4 14.80 -4.45 9.45
CA VAL A 4 13.41 -4.87 9.28
C VAL A 4 12.50 -3.65 9.25
N ILE A 5 11.49 -3.69 8.37
CA ILE A 5 10.33 -2.79 8.42
C ILE A 5 9.17 -3.60 8.98
N ALA A 6 8.48 -3.07 9.99
CA ALA A 6 7.30 -3.70 10.58
C ALA A 6 6.07 -2.86 10.27
N ILE A 7 5.03 -3.49 9.72
CA ILE A 7 3.70 -2.90 9.52
C ILE A 7 2.71 -3.87 10.17
N ASN A 8 2.06 -3.42 11.24
CA ASN A 8 1.28 -4.29 12.13
C ASN A 8 2.14 -5.48 12.63
N GLU A 9 1.64 -6.71 12.55
CA GLU A 9 2.36 -7.93 12.94
C GLU A 9 3.27 -8.47 11.82
N VAL A 10 3.33 -7.79 10.66
CA VAL A 10 4.09 -8.25 9.51
C VAL A 10 5.44 -7.54 9.43
N THR A 11 6.51 -8.34 9.50
CA THR A 11 7.88 -7.88 9.26
C THR A 11 8.29 -8.11 7.82
N VAL A 12 9.00 -7.15 7.22
CA VAL A 12 9.56 -7.20 5.86
C VAL A 12 11.08 -6.97 5.91
N ARG A 13 11.84 -7.96 5.46
CA ARG A 13 13.31 -7.93 5.41
C ARG A 13 13.83 -7.30 4.10
N LYS A 14 15.12 -6.98 4.06
CA LYS A 14 15.77 -6.57 2.80
C LYS A 14 15.63 -7.66 1.73
N GLY A 15 15.38 -7.27 0.49
CA GLY A 15 15.12 -8.18 -0.64
C GLY A 15 13.74 -8.83 -0.65
N GLU A 16 12.86 -8.52 0.31
CA GLU A 16 11.54 -9.12 0.43
C GLU A 16 10.44 -8.19 -0.09
N ASN A 17 9.44 -8.78 -0.76
CA ASN A 17 8.24 -8.08 -1.17
C ASN A 17 7.04 -8.69 -0.43
N LYS A 18 6.17 -7.85 0.13
CA LYS A 18 4.95 -8.30 0.81
C LYS A 18 3.73 -7.46 0.45
N GLU A 19 2.60 -8.14 0.35
CA GLU A 19 1.28 -7.53 0.43
C GLU A 19 0.75 -7.72 1.85
N ILE A 20 0.27 -6.63 2.45
CA ILE A 20 -0.22 -6.58 3.82
C ILE A 20 -1.61 -6.00 3.78
N ASN A 21 -2.60 -6.79 4.18
CA ASN A 21 -3.99 -6.33 4.33
C ASN A 21 -4.19 -5.90 5.79
N LEU A 22 -4.25 -4.60 6.01
CA LEU A 22 -4.42 -4.02 7.33
C LEU A 22 -5.91 -3.80 7.61
N ASN A 23 -6.46 -4.53 8.57
CA ASN A 23 -7.83 -4.31 9.03
C ASN A 23 -7.94 -2.93 9.69
N ILE A 24 -8.67 -2.01 9.06
CA ILE A 24 -8.86 -0.65 9.56
C ILE A 24 -10.26 -0.43 10.16
N ALA A 25 -11.24 -1.24 9.78
CA ALA A 25 -12.60 -1.14 10.30
C ALA A 25 -13.39 -2.43 10.10
N ARG A 26 -14.47 -2.56 10.89
CA ARG A 26 -15.53 -3.54 10.68
C ARG A 26 -16.87 -2.82 10.60
N LEU A 27 -17.61 -3.04 9.52
CA LEU A 27 -18.96 -2.49 9.35
C LEU A 27 -19.96 -3.18 10.29
N PRO A 28 -21.14 -2.58 10.57
CA PRO A 28 -22.20 -3.23 11.35
C PRO A 28 -22.66 -4.59 10.80
N THR A 29 -22.48 -4.81 9.50
CA THR A 29 -22.71 -6.08 8.80
C THR A 29 -21.64 -7.15 9.05
N GLN A 30 -20.65 -6.85 9.90
CA GLN A 30 -19.44 -7.62 10.16
C GLN A 30 -18.44 -7.71 9.01
N THR A 31 -18.73 -7.08 7.86
CA THR A 31 -17.78 -6.94 6.74
C THR A 31 -16.52 -6.22 7.21
N VAL A 32 -15.37 -6.82 6.93
CA VAL A 32 -14.06 -6.22 7.21
C VAL A 32 -13.70 -5.25 6.10
N ILE A 33 -13.16 -4.09 6.48
CA ILE A 33 -12.51 -3.16 5.56
C ILE A 33 -11.01 -3.28 5.79
N ASP A 34 -10.33 -3.84 4.79
CA ASP A 34 -8.87 -3.94 4.78
C ASP A 34 -8.27 -2.85 3.88
N LEU A 35 -7.18 -2.26 4.37
CA LEU A 35 -6.32 -1.35 3.64
C LEU A 35 -5.15 -2.16 3.03
N PRO A 36 -5.06 -2.29 1.70
CA PRO A 36 -3.97 -3.01 1.06
C PRO A 36 -2.70 -2.15 1.03
N ILE A 37 -1.62 -2.68 1.59
CA ILE A 37 -0.29 -2.07 1.64
C ILE A 37 0.71 -3.01 0.97
N PHE A 38 1.38 -2.53 -0.07
CA PHE A 38 2.40 -3.28 -0.79
C PHE A 38 3.77 -2.73 -0.40
N VAL A 39 4.64 -3.59 0.12
CA VAL A 39 6.01 -3.23 0.49
C VAL A 39 6.96 -3.94 -0.44
N TYR A 40 7.76 -3.17 -1.17
CA TYR A 40 8.83 -3.66 -2.03
C TYR A 40 10.16 -3.21 -1.47
N ARG A 41 11.04 -4.16 -1.15
CA ARG A 41 12.30 -3.85 -0.49
C ARG A 41 13.46 -4.46 -1.26
N ALA A 42 14.36 -3.60 -1.72
CA ALA A 42 15.58 -4.04 -2.36
C ALA A 42 16.53 -4.69 -1.34
N ALA A 43 17.50 -5.46 -1.85
CA ALA A 43 18.60 -5.98 -1.03
C ALA A 43 19.59 -4.87 -0.65
N GLU A 44 19.79 -3.91 -1.57
CA GLU A 44 20.68 -2.77 -1.39
C GLU A 44 20.02 -1.65 -0.58
N ASP A 45 20.80 -1.01 0.27
CA ASP A 45 20.34 0.14 1.05
C ASP A 45 20.09 1.36 0.15
N GLY A 46 19.05 2.12 0.48
CA GLY A 46 18.63 3.29 -0.28
C GLY A 46 17.55 4.09 0.45
N PRO A 47 16.87 5.01 -0.23
CA PRO A 47 15.78 5.77 0.36
C PRO A 47 14.52 4.91 0.58
N THR A 48 13.67 5.31 1.52
CA THR A 48 12.30 4.80 1.65
C THR A 48 11.34 5.80 1.01
N ILE A 49 10.51 5.35 0.09
CA ILE A 49 9.46 6.16 -0.55
C ILE A 49 8.10 5.56 -0.22
N SER A 50 7.15 6.41 0.17
CA SER A 50 5.74 6.04 0.30
C SER A 50 4.95 6.63 -0.87
N VAL A 51 4.21 5.79 -1.58
CA VAL A 51 3.35 6.17 -2.72
C VAL A 51 1.91 5.85 -2.34
N THR A 52 1.07 6.88 -2.25
CA THR A 52 -0.32 6.71 -1.80
C THR A 52 -1.29 7.40 -2.76
N ALA A 53 -2.51 6.87 -2.86
CA ALA A 53 -3.59 7.49 -3.61
C ALA A 53 -4.96 7.18 -2.98
N GLY A 54 -6.02 7.75 -3.56
CA GLY A 54 -7.39 7.49 -3.11
C GLY A 54 -7.66 8.00 -1.70
N LEU A 55 -7.09 9.16 -1.33
CA LEU A 55 -7.46 9.86 -0.10
C LEU A 55 -8.93 10.29 -0.16
N HIS A 56 -9.32 10.81 -1.32
CA HIS A 56 -10.71 10.96 -1.70
C HIS A 56 -11.11 9.77 -2.58
N GLY A 57 -12.28 9.18 -2.31
CA GLY A 57 -12.73 7.96 -2.98
C GLY A 57 -13.13 8.12 -4.45
N ASP A 58 -13.35 9.36 -4.90
CA ASP A 58 -13.68 9.73 -6.28
C ASP A 58 -12.43 10.06 -7.14
N GLU A 59 -11.22 10.06 -6.56
CA GLU A 59 -9.96 10.38 -7.26
C GLU A 59 -9.24 9.15 -7.83
N ILE A 60 -9.86 8.52 -8.83
CA ILE A 60 -9.46 7.18 -9.33
C ILE A 60 -8.12 7.14 -10.09
N ASN A 61 -7.66 8.26 -10.65
CA ASN A 61 -6.48 8.27 -11.53
C ASN A 61 -5.21 7.84 -10.79
N GLY A 62 -5.03 8.29 -9.55
CA GLY A 62 -3.89 7.88 -8.71
C GLY A 62 -3.96 6.41 -8.32
N ILE A 63 -5.17 5.93 -7.99
CA ILE A 63 -5.43 4.52 -7.62
C ILE A 63 -5.01 3.60 -8.77
N GLU A 64 -5.52 3.89 -9.98
CA GLU A 64 -5.24 3.08 -11.17
C GLU A 64 -3.76 3.16 -11.59
N THR A 65 -3.11 4.32 -11.42
CA THR A 65 -1.69 4.48 -11.70
C THR A 65 -0.86 3.56 -10.80
N ILE A 66 -1.07 3.60 -9.48
CA ILE A 66 -0.34 2.72 -8.54
C ILE A 66 -0.66 1.25 -8.83
N ARG A 67 -1.93 0.92 -9.06
CA ARG A 67 -2.36 -0.45 -9.40
C ARG A 67 -1.63 -0.98 -10.64
N ARG A 68 -1.50 -0.17 -11.70
CA ARG A 68 -0.72 -0.54 -12.91
C ARG A 68 0.75 -0.70 -12.62
N MET A 69 1.35 0.17 -11.80
CA MET A 69 2.76 0.06 -11.44
C MET A 69 3.06 -1.22 -10.64
N ILE A 70 2.14 -1.62 -9.75
CA ILE A 70 2.18 -2.89 -9.02
C ILE A 70 2.05 -4.06 -10.00
N TYR A 71 1.01 -4.05 -10.84
CA TYR A 71 0.73 -5.14 -11.79
C TYR A 71 1.86 -5.37 -12.80
N ASN A 72 2.43 -4.28 -13.33
CA ASN A 72 3.55 -4.32 -14.26
C ASN A 72 4.91 -4.45 -13.57
N GLN A 73 4.94 -4.56 -12.24
CA GLN A 73 6.16 -4.63 -11.43
C GLN A 73 7.13 -3.45 -11.62
N SER A 74 6.67 -2.32 -12.17
CA SER A 74 7.51 -1.13 -12.37
C SER A 74 7.73 -0.33 -11.09
N ILE A 75 7.04 -0.67 -10.00
CA ILE A 75 7.18 -0.06 -8.68
C ILE A 75 8.33 -0.66 -7.84
N ILE A 76 8.93 -1.77 -8.28
CA ILE A 76 9.98 -2.47 -7.53
C ILE A 76 11.29 -1.64 -7.60
N PRO A 77 11.85 -1.19 -6.46
CA PRO A 77 13.06 -0.38 -6.45
C PRO A 77 14.32 -1.24 -6.67
N HIS A 78 15.34 -0.65 -7.30
CA HIS A 78 16.67 -1.25 -7.38
C HIS A 78 17.44 -1.15 -6.04
N ALA A 79 17.24 -0.07 -5.28
CA ALA A 79 17.82 0.15 -3.96
C ALA A 79 16.80 0.84 -3.03
N GLY A 80 16.85 0.53 -1.73
CA GLY A 80 15.93 1.09 -0.74
C GLY A 80 14.59 0.37 -0.65
N THR A 81 13.51 1.12 -0.44
CA THR A 81 12.17 0.55 -0.17
C THR A 81 11.08 1.43 -0.77
N VAL A 82 10.07 0.80 -1.38
CA VAL A 82 8.82 1.45 -1.77
C VAL A 82 7.67 0.85 -0.97
N ILE A 83 6.88 1.70 -0.32
CA ILE A 83 5.62 1.33 0.34
C ILE A 83 4.49 1.95 -0.48
N ALA A 84 3.63 1.13 -1.07
CA ALA A 84 2.55 1.56 -1.95
C ALA A 84 1.19 1.27 -1.31
N ILE A 85 0.33 2.29 -1.24
CA ILE A 85 -1.03 2.21 -0.69
C ILE A 85 -1.98 2.75 -1.77
N PRO A 86 -2.54 1.89 -2.64
CA PRO A 86 -3.30 2.34 -3.81
C PRO A 86 -4.58 3.11 -3.45
N VAL A 87 -5.21 2.77 -2.32
CA VAL A 87 -6.46 3.38 -1.87
C VAL A 87 -6.42 3.58 -0.36
N VAL A 88 -6.24 4.82 0.09
CA VAL A 88 -6.21 5.14 1.53
C VAL A 88 -7.61 5.13 2.14
N ASN A 89 -8.60 5.71 1.45
CA ASN A 89 -9.98 5.78 1.90
C ASN A 89 -10.84 4.72 1.20
N VAL A 90 -10.72 3.46 1.66
CA VAL A 90 -11.45 2.32 1.08
C VAL A 90 -12.96 2.52 1.16
N TYR A 91 -13.47 3.08 2.27
CA TYR A 91 -14.89 3.35 2.43
C TYR A 91 -15.39 4.39 1.41
N GLY A 92 -14.69 5.52 1.29
CA GLY A 92 -14.99 6.56 0.32
C GLY A 92 -14.94 6.03 -1.10
N PHE A 93 -13.96 5.19 -1.44
CA PHE A 93 -13.83 4.58 -2.76
C PHE A 93 -15.05 3.71 -3.13
N ILE A 94 -15.49 2.83 -2.21
CA ILE A 94 -16.69 1.99 -2.41
C ILE A 94 -17.95 2.84 -2.68
N HIS A 95 -18.04 4.01 -2.03
CA HIS A 95 -19.20 4.90 -2.16
C HIS A 95 -19.01 6.01 -3.21
N THR A 96 -17.89 6.04 -3.95
CA THR A 96 -17.51 7.16 -4.84
C THR A 96 -17.68 8.51 -4.14
N SER A 97 -17.25 8.57 -2.88
CA SER A 97 -17.37 9.74 -2.01
C SER A 97 -16.02 10.41 -1.86
N ARG A 98 -16.04 11.74 -1.91
CA ARG A 98 -14.85 12.54 -1.58
C ARG A 98 -14.47 12.44 -0.12
N LYS A 99 -15.43 12.23 0.77
CA LYS A 99 -15.21 12.07 2.21
C LYS A 99 -15.11 10.59 2.59
#